data_AF-A0A315WRJ5-F1
#
_entry.id   AF-A0A315WRJ5-F1
#
_cell.length_a   1.000
_cell.length_b   1.000
_cell.length_c   1.000
_cell.angle_alpha   90.00
_cell.angle_beta   90.00
_cell.angle_gamma   90.00
#
_symmetry.space_group_name_H-M   'P 1'
#
loop_
_entity.id
_entity.type
_entity.pdbx_description
1 polymer ?
#
loop_
_entity_poly.entity_id
_entity_poly.type
_entity_poly.pdbx_seq_one_letter_code
_entity_poly.pdbx_strand_id
1 'polypeptide(L)'
;MSDISPEERAQNVGRVLRKEADDVVSRWDRLNVDSADWQRRLELALDRLMELQEAEDLLDKQLKQAEMVKQGWEPVGELLIDSLPEHISRVKEFQEEIALIKDDVTHMNHLASTFDPSDIQLSPSNLERIEDLNTRWRLLQVCTLKHSHAHTQEKHFFPINSVL
;
A
#
# COMPACT_ATOMS: atom_id res chain seq x y z
N MET A 1 66.91 -28.61 16.50
CA MET A 1 65.75 -28.48 15.61
C MET A 1 66.13 -29.18 14.32
N SER A 2 65.54 -30.34 14.05
CA SER A 2 65.70 -31.04 12.78
C SER A 2 64.98 -30.24 11.69
N ASP A 3 65.70 -29.84 10.65
CA ASP A 3 65.12 -29.17 9.48
C ASP A 3 64.20 -30.13 8.73
N ILE A 4 63.01 -29.63 8.37
CA ILE A 4 61.97 -30.38 7.65
C ILE A 4 62.50 -30.76 6.26
N SER A 5 62.35 -32.03 5.89
CA SER A 5 62.79 -32.53 4.58
C SER A 5 62.03 -31.82 3.44
N PRO A 6 62.66 -31.56 2.28
CA PRO A 6 61.98 -31.03 1.10
C PRO A 6 60.72 -31.82 0.71
N GLU A 7 60.71 -33.13 0.93
CA GLU A 7 59.57 -34.02 0.69
C GLU A 7 58.41 -33.76 1.66
N GLU A 8 58.70 -33.63 2.95
CA GLU A 8 57.71 -33.26 3.98
C GLU A 8 57.13 -31.86 3.72
N ARG A 9 57.96 -30.92 3.24
CA ARG A 9 57.50 -29.59 2.81
C ARG A 9 56.55 -29.68 1.62
N ALA A 10 56.90 -30.44 0.59
CA ALA A 10 56.06 -30.61 -0.60
C ALA A 10 54.73 -31.29 -0.26
N GLN A 11 54.74 -32.32 0.60
CA GLN A 11 53.54 -32.99 1.09
C GLN A 11 52.64 -32.05 1.90
N ASN A 12 53.22 -31.23 2.79
CA ASN A 12 52.45 -30.26 3.56
C ASN A 12 51.81 -29.19 2.66
N VAL A 13 52.52 -28.69 1.63
CA VAL A 13 51.96 -27.78 0.63
C VAL A 13 50.79 -28.43 -0.10
N GLY A 14 50.93 -29.68 -0.56
CA GLY A 14 49.84 -30.41 -1.21
C GLY A 14 48.60 -30.58 -0.32
N ARG A 15 48.79 -30.83 0.98
CA ARG A 15 47.70 -30.93 1.96
C ARG A 15 46.99 -29.58 2.17
N VAL A 16 47.76 -28.49 2.31
CA VAL A 16 47.19 -27.14 2.45
C VAL A 16 46.41 -26.76 1.21
N LEU A 17 46.96 -26.96 0.02
CA LEU A 17 46.27 -26.64 -1.24
C LEU A 17 44.95 -27.43 -1.39
N ARG A 18 44.92 -28.70 -0.98
CA ARG A 18 43.69 -29.49 -1.00
C ARG A 18 42.65 -28.93 -0.03
N LYS A 19 43.06 -28.61 1.19
CA LYS A 19 42.16 -27.99 2.17
C LYS A 19 41.60 -26.67 1.67
N GLU A 20 42.45 -25.80 1.11
CA GLU A 20 41.99 -24.53 0.53
C GLU A 20 41.03 -24.75 -0.65
N ALA A 21 41.28 -25.76 -1.48
CA ALA A 21 40.35 -26.13 -2.56
C ALA A 21 39.00 -26.59 -2.01
N ASP A 22 39.00 -27.47 -1.00
CA ASP A 22 37.77 -27.94 -0.33
C ASP A 22 37.00 -26.78 0.35
N ASP A 23 37.72 -25.85 0.96
CA ASP A 23 37.16 -24.64 1.59
C ASP A 23 36.59 -23.67 0.53
N VAL A 24 37.19 -23.58 -0.66
CA VAL A 24 36.63 -22.80 -1.79
C VAL A 24 35.35 -23.45 -2.30
N VAL A 25 35.34 -24.77 -2.52
CA VAL A 25 34.13 -25.51 -2.96
C VAL A 25 32.99 -25.32 -1.97
N SER A 26 33.26 -25.49 -0.68
CA SER A 26 32.24 -25.34 0.38
C SER A 26 31.65 -23.91 0.43
N ARG A 27 32.49 -22.89 0.23
CA ARG A 27 32.02 -21.48 0.16
C ARG A 27 31.21 -21.21 -1.10
N TRP A 28 31.60 -21.81 -2.22
CA TRP A 28 30.86 -21.70 -3.48
C TRP A 28 29.47 -22.33 -3.37
N ASP A 29 29.37 -23.52 -2.77
CA ASP A 29 28.09 -24.20 -2.56
C ASP A 29 27.16 -23.39 -1.66
N ARG A 30 27.70 -22.82 -0.56
CA ARG A 30 26.93 -21.91 0.30
C ARG A 30 26.45 -20.67 -0.45
N LEU A 31 27.32 -20.03 -1.23
CA LEU A 31 26.95 -18.86 -2.03
C LEU A 31 25.83 -19.19 -3.01
N ASN A 32 25.85 -20.36 -3.64
CA ASN A 32 24.78 -20.78 -4.54
C ASN A 32 23.44 -20.95 -3.82
N VAL A 33 23.44 -21.53 -2.62
CA VAL A 33 22.23 -21.64 -1.78
C VAL A 33 21.72 -20.26 -1.38
N ASP A 34 22.59 -19.42 -0.83
CA ASP A 34 22.24 -18.06 -0.40
C ASP A 34 21.70 -17.22 -1.57
N SER A 35 22.29 -17.36 -2.77
CA SER A 35 21.85 -16.70 -4.00
C SER A 35 20.47 -17.19 -4.46
N ALA A 36 20.23 -18.50 -4.45
CA ALA A 36 18.92 -19.07 -4.81
C ALA A 36 17.82 -18.62 -3.84
N ASP A 37 18.12 -18.53 -2.54
CA ASP A 37 17.19 -18.03 -1.54
C ASP A 37 16.92 -16.53 -1.73
N TRP A 38 17.93 -15.73 -2.06
CA TRP A 38 17.76 -14.33 -2.39
C TRP A 38 16.90 -14.14 -3.65
N GLN A 39 17.11 -14.94 -4.68
CA GLN A 39 16.29 -14.91 -5.90
C GLN A 39 14.82 -15.19 -5.59
N ARG A 40 14.51 -16.20 -4.77
CA ARG A 40 13.12 -16.49 -4.35
C ARG A 40 12.49 -15.34 -3.58
N ARG A 41 13.27 -14.66 -2.72
CA ARG A 41 12.79 -13.47 -2.00
C ARG A 41 12.47 -12.32 -2.95
N LEU A 42 13.30 -12.10 -3.98
CA LEU A 42 13.05 -11.10 -5.01
C LEU A 42 11.79 -11.41 -5.82
N GLU A 43 11.60 -12.66 -6.23
CA GLU A 43 10.40 -13.11 -6.95
C GLU A 43 9.14 -12.86 -6.11
N LEU A 44 9.15 -13.25 -4.83
CA LEU A 44 8.02 -13.01 -3.92
C LEU A 44 7.76 -11.51 -3.69
N ALA A 45 8.80 -10.69 -3.57
CA ALA A 45 8.66 -9.24 -3.42
C ALA A 45 8.08 -8.60 -4.68
N LEU A 46 8.46 -9.09 -5.87
CA LEU A 46 7.90 -8.64 -7.14
C LEU A 46 6.41 -8.97 -7.25
N ASP A 47 6.02 -10.20 -6.93
CA ASP A 47 4.61 -10.62 -6.95
C ASP A 47 3.75 -9.74 -6.05
N ARG A 48 4.22 -9.50 -4.81
CA ARG A 48 3.55 -8.60 -3.86
C ARG A 48 3.48 -7.15 -4.36
N LEU A 49 4.52 -6.69 -5.04
CA LEU A 49 4.56 -5.33 -5.57
C LEU A 49 3.54 -5.17 -6.71
N MET A 50 3.39 -6.18 -7.56
CA MET A 50 2.39 -6.19 -8.61
C MET A 50 0.97 -6.16 -8.03
N GLU A 51 0.69 -6.97 -7.01
CA GLU A 51 -0.60 -6.97 -6.31
C GLU A 51 -0.90 -5.62 -5.66
N LEU A 52 0.10 -5.01 -5.01
CA LEU A 52 -0.02 -3.68 -4.43
C LEU A 52 -0.32 -2.62 -5.49
N GLN A 53 0.37 -2.64 -6.64
CA GLN A 53 0.15 -1.68 -7.73
C GLN A 53 -1.24 -1.83 -8.34
N GLU A 54 -1.76 -3.05 -8.48
CA GLU A 54 -3.13 -3.29 -8.93
C GLU A 54 -4.16 -2.73 -7.93
N ALA A 55 -3.95 -2.93 -6.63
CA ALA A 55 -4.80 -2.37 -5.59
C ALA A 55 -4.76 -0.83 -5.57
N GLU A 56 -3.58 -0.23 -5.73
CA GLU A 56 -3.43 1.23 -5.86
C GLU A 56 -4.16 1.79 -7.08
N ASP A 57 -4.08 1.13 -8.24
CA ASP A 57 -4.75 1.54 -9.48
C ASP A 57 -6.28 1.41 -9.39
N LEU A 58 -6.78 0.36 -8.73
CA LEU A 58 -8.20 0.21 -8.45
C LEU A 58 -8.69 1.34 -7.54
N LEU A 59 -7.99 1.57 -6.43
CA LEU A 59 -8.34 2.59 -5.45
C LEU A 59 -8.27 4.00 -6.05
N ASP A 60 -7.26 4.30 -6.87
CA ASP A 60 -7.14 5.59 -7.56
C ASP A 60 -8.35 5.87 -8.46
N LYS A 61 -8.83 4.87 -9.21
CA LYS A 61 -10.01 4.99 -10.06
C LYS A 61 -11.27 5.25 -9.23
N GLN A 62 -11.48 4.49 -8.16
CA GLN A 62 -12.63 4.68 -7.27
C GLN A 62 -12.62 6.06 -6.62
N LEU A 63 -11.45 6.51 -6.11
CA LEU A 63 -11.30 7.83 -5.50
C LEU A 63 -11.56 8.94 -6.51
N LYS A 64 -11.01 8.84 -7.73
CA LYS A 64 -11.28 9.83 -8.79
C LYS A 64 -12.78 9.94 -9.10
N GLN A 65 -13.47 8.81 -9.24
CA GLN A 65 -14.90 8.81 -9.49
C GLN A 65 -15.68 9.45 -8.33
N ALA A 66 -15.36 9.08 -7.10
CA ALA A 66 -16.04 9.62 -5.92
C ALA A 66 -15.75 11.12 -5.73
N GLU A 67 -14.52 11.56 -5.99
CA GLU A 67 -14.13 12.97 -6.00
C GLU A 67 -14.90 13.77 -7.05
N MET A 68 -15.11 13.23 -8.25
CA MET A 68 -15.94 13.87 -9.28
C MET A 68 -17.40 14.02 -8.85
N VAL A 69 -18.00 12.99 -8.24
CA VAL A 69 -19.37 13.07 -7.70
C VAL A 69 -19.46 14.18 -6.66
N LYS A 70 -18.51 14.22 -5.72
CA LYS A 70 -18.45 15.24 -4.67
C LYS A 70 -18.20 16.65 -5.21
N GLN A 71 -17.44 16.81 -6.29
CA GLN A 71 -17.25 18.11 -6.96
C GLN A 71 -18.54 18.65 -7.60
N GLY A 72 -19.47 17.77 -7.97
CA GLY A 72 -20.78 18.16 -8.51
C GLY A 72 -21.80 18.59 -7.46
N TRP A 73 -21.47 18.58 -6.18
CA TRP A 73 -22.40 18.97 -5.12
C TRP A 73 -22.50 20.49 -4.98
N GLU A 74 -23.70 21.03 -5.11
CA GLU A 74 -24.02 22.43 -4.83
C GLU A 74 -23.88 22.71 -3.32
N PRO A 75 -23.40 23.90 -2.91
CA PRO A 75 -23.44 24.32 -1.52
C PRO A 75 -24.85 24.23 -0.96
N VAL A 76 -24.99 23.75 0.27
CA VAL A 76 -26.31 23.50 0.89
C VAL A 76 -27.19 24.77 0.88
N GLY A 77 -26.59 25.94 1.17
CA GLY A 77 -27.30 27.22 1.18
C GLY A 77 -27.74 27.75 -0.20
N GLU A 78 -27.35 27.10 -1.29
CA GLU A 78 -27.78 27.42 -2.66
C GLU A 78 -28.90 26.48 -3.14
N LEU A 79 -29.22 25.43 -2.38
CA LEU A 79 -30.26 24.48 -2.73
C LEU A 79 -31.65 25.07 -2.52
N LEU A 80 -32.56 24.78 -3.45
CA LEU A 80 -33.98 25.05 -3.25
C LEU A 80 -34.52 24.13 -2.14
N ILE A 81 -35.40 24.66 -1.29
CA ILE A 81 -35.98 23.90 -0.17
C ILE A 81 -36.63 22.59 -0.67
N ASP A 82 -37.25 22.63 -1.85
CA ASP A 82 -37.92 21.48 -2.46
C ASP A 82 -36.94 20.39 -2.97
N SER A 83 -35.68 20.75 -3.26
CA SER A 83 -34.63 19.79 -3.71
C SER A 83 -33.78 19.24 -2.56
N LEU A 84 -33.84 19.84 -1.36
CA LEU A 84 -33.09 19.38 -0.17
C LEU A 84 -33.31 17.89 0.15
N PRO A 85 -34.54 17.34 0.18
CA PRO A 85 -34.75 15.93 0.55
C PRO A 85 -34.06 14.94 -0.41
N GLU A 86 -34.07 15.25 -1.71
CA GLU A 86 -33.42 14.44 -2.75
C GLU A 86 -31.90 14.50 -2.60
N HIS A 87 -31.32 15.69 -2.44
CA HIS A 87 -29.89 15.86 -2.20
C HIS A 87 -29.40 15.09 -0.97
N ILE A 88 -30.17 15.14 0.11
CA ILE A 88 -29.82 14.42 1.34
C ILE A 88 -29.86 12.91 1.14
N SER A 89 -30.77 12.41 0.31
CA SER A 89 -30.82 10.98 -0.04
C SER A 89 -29.59 10.58 -0.85
N ARG A 90 -29.22 11.36 -1.88
CA ARG A 90 -28.01 11.13 -2.67
C ARG A 90 -26.72 11.17 -1.83
N VAL A 91 -26.63 12.10 -0.88
CA VAL A 91 -25.47 12.19 0.03
C VAL A 91 -25.37 10.97 0.95
N LYS A 92 -26.52 10.40 1.37
CA LYS A 92 -26.53 9.15 2.16
C LYS A 92 -26.13 7.94 1.33
N GLU A 93 -26.66 7.80 0.12
CA GLU A 93 -26.24 6.74 -0.81
C GLU A 93 -24.74 6.83 -1.08
N PHE A 94 -24.24 8.04 -1.34
CA PHE A 94 -22.80 8.25 -1.51
C PHE A 94 -21.98 7.90 -0.27
N GLN A 95 -22.51 8.12 0.95
CA GLN A 95 -21.85 7.68 2.19
C GLN A 95 -21.72 6.16 2.27
N GLU A 96 -22.71 5.42 1.78
CA GLU A 96 -22.68 3.95 1.70
C GLU A 96 -21.69 3.48 0.63
N GLU A 97 -21.65 4.14 -0.54
CA GLU A 97 -20.68 3.85 -1.61
C GLU A 97 -19.24 4.07 -1.16
N ILE A 98 -18.94 5.22 -0.54
CA ILE A 98 -17.58 5.48 -0.05
C ILE A 98 -17.22 4.50 1.07
N ALA A 99 -18.17 4.02 1.88
CA ALA A 99 -17.86 3.04 2.92
C ALA A 99 -17.26 1.75 2.37
N LEU A 100 -17.58 1.35 1.13
CA LEU A 100 -16.99 0.20 0.44
C LEU A 100 -15.52 0.44 0.07
N ILE A 101 -15.14 1.68 -0.28
CA ILE A 101 -13.74 2.06 -0.59
C ILE A 101 -12.82 1.82 0.62
N LYS A 102 -13.36 1.83 1.85
CA LYS A 102 -12.60 1.56 3.07
C LYS A 102 -11.91 0.20 3.05
N ASP A 103 -12.58 -0.81 2.49
CA ASP A 103 -12.04 -2.17 2.46
C ASP A 103 -10.86 -2.25 1.50
N ASP A 104 -10.96 -1.59 0.33
CA ASP A 104 -9.88 -1.47 -0.64
C ASP A 104 -8.68 -0.69 -0.09
N VAL A 105 -8.92 0.40 0.65
CA VAL A 105 -7.86 1.14 1.38
C VAL A 105 -7.19 0.25 2.43
N THR A 106 -7.97 -0.55 3.15
CA THR A 106 -7.44 -1.45 4.19
C THR A 106 -6.60 -2.55 3.56
N HIS A 107 -7.05 -3.11 2.43
CA HIS A 107 -6.35 -4.13 1.67
C HIS A 107 -5.02 -3.59 1.10
N MET A 108 -5.03 -2.44 0.43
CA MET A 108 -3.80 -1.78 -0.06
C MET A 108 -2.79 -1.54 1.07
N ASN A 109 -3.23 -1.00 2.20
CA ASN A 109 -2.36 -0.76 3.35
C ASN A 109 -1.82 -2.07 3.96
N HIS A 110 -2.61 -3.15 3.94
CA HIS A 110 -2.15 -4.46 4.36
C HIS A 110 -1.04 -4.98 3.43
N LEU A 111 -1.22 -4.88 2.10
CA LEU A 111 -0.20 -5.25 1.12
C LEU A 111 1.10 -4.46 1.34
N ALA A 112 0.99 -3.14 1.52
CA ALA A 112 2.13 -2.28 1.81
C ALA A 112 2.88 -2.71 3.08
N SER A 113 2.15 -3.06 4.15
CA SER A 113 2.75 -3.51 5.42
C SER A 113 3.54 -4.83 5.31
N THR A 114 3.31 -5.62 4.25
CA THR A 114 4.09 -6.86 4.03
C THR A 114 5.55 -6.60 3.66
N PHE A 115 5.89 -5.36 3.26
CA PHE A 115 7.25 -4.94 2.94
C PHE A 115 8.04 -4.46 4.17
N ASP A 116 7.38 -3.99 5.24
CA ASP A 116 8.03 -3.51 6.47
C ASP A 116 8.96 -4.53 7.15
N PRO A 117 8.54 -5.81 7.34
CA PRO A 117 9.41 -6.82 7.94
C PRO A 117 10.36 -7.48 6.92
N SER A 118 10.35 -7.07 5.66
CA SER A 118 11.11 -7.72 4.59
C SER A 118 12.47 -7.05 4.36
N ASP A 119 13.43 -7.81 3.84
CA ASP A 119 14.75 -7.29 3.45
C ASP A 119 14.68 -6.35 2.21
N ILE A 120 13.52 -6.25 1.57
CA ILE A 120 13.29 -5.49 0.34
C ILE A 120 12.21 -4.44 0.63
N GLN A 121 12.63 -3.18 0.76
CA GLN A 121 11.70 -2.10 1.08
C GLN A 121 11.02 -1.52 -0.17
N LEU A 122 9.83 -0.95 0.03
CA LEU A 122 9.16 -0.16 -1.00
C LEU A 122 10.01 1.06 -1.40
N SER A 123 9.92 1.44 -2.66
CA SER A 123 10.56 2.67 -3.14
C SER A 123 9.87 3.90 -2.54
N PRO A 124 10.59 5.04 -2.42
CA PRO A 124 9.98 6.30 -1.97
C PRO A 124 8.75 6.70 -2.80
N SER A 125 8.77 6.45 -4.11
CA SER A 125 7.64 6.76 -5.00
C SER A 125 6.40 5.91 -4.71
N ASN A 126 6.57 4.63 -4.35
CA ASN A 126 5.43 3.80 -3.93
C ASN A 126 4.85 4.31 -2.60
N LEU A 127 5.71 4.66 -1.64
CA LEU A 127 5.27 5.19 -0.36
C LEU A 127 4.49 6.52 -0.52
N GLU A 128 5.00 7.42 -1.36
CA GLU A 128 4.33 8.69 -1.68
C GLU A 128 2.95 8.46 -2.32
N ARG A 129 2.85 7.49 -3.24
CA ARG A 129 1.58 7.12 -3.88
C ARG A 129 0.56 6.55 -2.88
N ILE A 130 0.99 5.67 -1.99
CA ILE A 130 0.15 5.13 -0.91
C ILE A 130 -0.33 6.25 0.02
N GLU A 131 0.56 7.20 0.36
CA GLU A 131 0.23 8.34 1.20
C GLU A 131 -0.79 9.28 0.51
N ASP A 132 -0.62 9.56 -0.78
CA ASP A 132 -1.58 10.34 -1.58
C ASP A 132 -2.98 9.70 -1.55
N LEU A 133 -3.08 8.41 -1.87
CA LEU A 133 -4.35 7.68 -1.89
C LEU A 133 -5.02 7.68 -0.51
N ASN A 134 -4.26 7.42 0.55
CA ASN A 134 -4.77 7.50 1.93
C ASN A 134 -5.23 8.92 2.29
N THR A 135 -4.52 9.95 1.83
CA THR A 135 -4.88 11.35 2.10
C THR A 135 -6.15 11.74 1.37
N ARG A 136 -6.27 11.41 0.08
CA ARG A 136 -7.47 11.64 -0.73
C ARG A 136 -8.69 10.94 -0.15
N TRP A 137 -8.54 9.69 0.27
CA TRP A 137 -9.57 8.95 0.99
C TRP A 137 -10.05 9.68 2.26
N ARG A 138 -9.13 10.08 3.14
CA ARG A 138 -9.47 10.82 4.38
C ARG A 138 -10.16 12.15 4.07
N LEU A 139 -9.69 12.88 3.07
CA LEU A 139 -10.30 14.14 2.64
C LEU A 139 -11.72 13.94 2.11
N LEU A 140 -11.95 12.89 1.32
CA LEU A 140 -13.26 12.52 0.81
C LEU A 140 -14.25 12.24 1.94
N GLN A 141 -13.84 11.48 2.96
CA GLN A 141 -14.65 11.23 4.16
C GLN A 141 -14.99 12.52 4.90
N VAL A 142 -13.98 13.36 5.20
CA VAL A 142 -14.17 14.61 5.96
C VAL A 142 -15.11 15.56 5.21
N CYS A 143 -14.94 15.71 3.90
CA CYS A 143 -15.80 16.57 3.09
C CYS A 143 -17.24 16.05 3.04
N THR A 144 -17.42 14.75 2.87
CA THR A 144 -18.75 14.12 2.82
C THR A 144 -19.49 14.28 4.15
N LEU A 145 -18.78 14.08 5.27
CA LEU A 145 -19.33 14.29 6.61
C LEU A 145 -19.73 15.76 6.81
N LYS A 146 -18.85 16.71 6.49
CA LYS A 146 -19.15 18.15 6.62
C LYS A 146 -20.38 18.56 5.82
N HIS A 147 -20.50 18.06 4.58
CA HIS A 147 -21.64 18.35 3.72
C HIS A 147 -22.94 17.81 4.33
N SER A 148 -22.95 16.57 4.83
CA SER A 148 -24.09 15.97 5.53
C SER A 148 -24.49 16.72 6.81
N HIS A 149 -23.53 17.25 7.57
CA HIS A 149 -23.81 18.07 8.76
C HIS A 149 -24.49 19.40 8.40
N ALA A 150 -24.05 20.06 7.32
CA ALA A 150 -24.66 21.30 6.84
C ALA A 150 -26.14 21.08 6.45
N HIS A 151 -26.44 19.98 5.75
CA HIS A 151 -27.81 19.56 5.46
C HIS A 151 -28.67 19.37 6.73
N THR A 152 -28.08 18.81 7.79
CA THR A 152 -28.79 18.60 9.06
C THR A 152 -29.14 19.92 9.73
N GLN A 153 -28.23 20.90 9.69
CA GLN A 153 -28.47 22.24 10.22
C GLN A 153 -29.58 22.98 9.45
N GLU A 154 -29.58 22.91 8.11
CA GLU A 154 -30.63 23.54 7.31
C GLU A 154 -32.01 22.91 7.51
N LYS A 155 -32.11 21.59 7.65
CA LYS A 155 -33.37 20.93 8.03
C LYS A 155 -33.94 21.45 9.35
N HIS A 156 -33.07 21.80 10.32
CA HIS A 156 -33.50 22.38 11.58
C HIS A 156 -33.91 23.85 11.46
N PHE A 157 -33.28 24.58 10.53
CA PHE A 157 -33.60 25.99 10.27
C PHE A 157 -34.92 26.15 9.51
N PHE A 158 -35.24 25.22 8.61
CA PHE A 158 -36.49 25.17 7.85
C PHE A 158 -37.35 23.97 8.29
N PRO A 159 -38.10 24.06 9.41
CA PRO A 159 -39.00 22.98 9.81
C PRO A 159 -40.06 22.76 8.72
N ILE A 160 -40.29 21.49 8.40
CA ILE A 160 -41.21 20.96 7.36
C ILE A 160 -42.69 21.41 7.52
N ASN A 161 -43.02 22.25 8.50
CA ASN A 161 -44.37 22.74 8.79
C ASN A 161 -44.55 24.26 8.62
N SER A 162 -43.87 24.93 7.68
CA SER A 162 -44.13 26.35 7.38
C SER A 162 -45.03 26.60 6.16
N VAL A 163 -45.65 25.57 5.59
CA VAL A 163 -46.72 25.73 4.60
C VAL A 163 -47.87 24.79 4.94
N LEU A 164 -48.67 25.18 5.94
CA LEU A 164 -50.14 25.14 6.02
C LEU A 164 -50.59 25.64 7.40
#